data_AF-A0A0T6A4E3-F1
#
_entry.id   AF-A0A0T6A4E3-F1
#
_cell.length_a   1.000
_cell.length_b   1.000
_cell.length_c   1.000
_cell.angle_alpha   90.00
_cell.angle_beta   90.00
_cell.angle_gamma   90.00
#
_symmetry.space_group_name_H-M   'P 1'
#
loop_
_entity.id
_entity.type
_entity.pdbx_description
1 polymer ?
#
loop_
_entity_poly.entity_id
_entity_poly.type
_entity_poly.pdbx_seq_one_letter_code
_entity_poly.pdbx_strand_id
1 'polypeptide(L)'
;MILPLGDAPNPRGIPFITYALILANCAVYLLVTLPLSVQAPDPNDPALWEYVRLVTGILPAGVPVEEILSHISAYDLFVFQYGFRPAAPVVVTLFSAMFLHAGFLHLFGNMLFLWIYGDNVETRLGRLPFLFWYLATGVAATLFHTLFASTSPLPLIGASGAISGVLGFYFVWFPRNTVRLLFVFFPFFMNVFMVPARIVLGLYLLADNLLPFLITRGTGRGVAYGAHIGGFLAGLLVAWLRNRREVTGRPPEYRPVSAAAESGETPAQSLARAIARGDFATAAQVYFTLAPDQTRRVLQPEDSLALADWLQQNGHPRAALTAYRRHLRDYPEGPGAAEAHVGAGSVQLNSLGLVTQAHHHFLDALDLDPSSETAARARAGLDAIAARQKFQIGRPRG
;
A
#
# COMPACT_ATOMS: atom_id res chain seq x y z
N MET A 1 -2.17 15.09 -21.64
CA MET A 1 -1.77 13.83 -20.98
C MET A 1 -1.24 14.15 -19.59
N ILE A 2 -1.70 13.40 -18.57
CA ILE A 2 -1.17 13.49 -17.21
C ILE A 2 -0.48 12.16 -16.92
N LEU A 3 0.84 12.19 -16.67
CA LEU A 3 1.64 10.99 -16.44
C LEU A 3 2.33 11.10 -15.07
N PRO A 4 2.09 10.17 -14.14
CA PRO A 4 2.86 10.15 -12.89
C PRO A 4 4.30 9.71 -13.17
N LEU A 5 5.26 10.47 -12.67
CA LEU A 5 6.69 10.24 -12.85
C LEU A 5 7.36 9.61 -11.62
N GLY A 6 6.71 9.68 -10.47
CA GLY A 6 7.27 9.24 -9.18
C GLY A 6 6.62 9.98 -8.02
N ASP A 7 6.99 9.62 -6.80
CA ASP A 7 6.50 10.20 -5.57
C ASP A 7 7.60 10.90 -4.76
N ALA A 8 7.20 11.65 -3.73
CA ALA A 8 8.10 12.27 -2.78
C ALA A 8 7.44 12.41 -1.39
N PRO A 9 8.18 12.17 -0.28
CA PRO A 9 9.54 11.65 -0.26
C PRO A 9 9.64 10.18 -0.71
N ASN A 10 10.68 9.87 -1.47
CA ASN A 10 11.03 8.51 -1.88
C ASN A 10 12.53 8.29 -1.61
N PRO A 11 12.88 7.62 -0.49
CA PRO A 11 14.27 7.36 -0.10
C PRO A 11 14.95 6.33 -1.01
N ARG A 12 16.27 6.41 -1.13
CA ARG A 12 17.04 5.38 -1.85
C ARG A 12 16.91 4.01 -1.14
N GLY A 13 16.56 2.99 -1.91
CA GLY A 13 16.46 1.60 -1.47
C GLY A 13 16.29 0.67 -2.67
N ILE A 14 16.44 -0.63 -2.45
CA ILE A 14 16.19 -1.65 -3.47
C ILE A 14 14.91 -2.41 -3.08
N PRO A 15 13.76 -2.11 -3.73
CA PRO A 15 12.51 -2.82 -3.50
C PRO A 15 12.52 -4.14 -4.28
N PHE A 16 13.15 -5.17 -3.69
CA PHE A 16 13.43 -6.45 -4.33
C PHE A 16 12.17 -7.12 -4.89
N ILE A 17 11.09 -7.16 -4.11
CA ILE A 17 9.87 -7.85 -4.52
C ILE A 17 9.13 -7.03 -5.58
N THR A 18 9.09 -5.72 -5.44
CA THR A 18 8.52 -4.82 -6.47
C THR A 18 9.22 -5.06 -7.81
N TYR A 19 10.56 -5.12 -7.83
CA TYR A 19 11.32 -5.41 -9.05
C TYR A 19 11.14 -6.83 -9.55
N ALA A 20 11.08 -7.82 -8.65
CA ALA A 20 10.82 -9.21 -9.03
C ALA A 20 9.43 -9.37 -9.67
N LEU A 21 8.40 -8.72 -9.13
CA LEU A 21 7.05 -8.71 -9.71
C LEU A 21 7.05 -8.00 -11.07
N ILE A 22 7.72 -6.85 -11.20
CA ILE A 22 7.85 -6.17 -12.50
C ILE A 22 8.54 -7.07 -13.52
N LEU A 23 9.67 -7.66 -13.15
CA LEU A 23 10.41 -8.57 -14.02
C LEU A 23 9.58 -9.79 -14.43
N ALA A 24 8.85 -10.40 -13.50
CA ALA A 24 7.99 -11.54 -13.78
C ALA A 24 6.87 -11.18 -14.79
N ASN A 25 6.22 -10.03 -14.61
CA ASN A 25 5.19 -9.56 -15.54
C ASN A 25 5.75 -9.24 -16.93
N CYS A 26 6.91 -8.57 -16.99
CA CYS A 26 7.61 -8.32 -18.25
C CYS A 26 8.05 -9.63 -18.92
N ALA A 27 8.55 -10.60 -18.15
CA ALA A 27 8.96 -11.89 -18.69
C ALA A 27 7.77 -12.67 -19.27
N VAL A 28 6.64 -12.74 -18.57
CA VAL A 28 5.40 -13.34 -19.10
C VAL A 28 4.96 -12.60 -20.37
N TYR A 29 5.01 -11.27 -20.39
CA TYR A 29 4.64 -10.53 -21.58
C TYR A 29 5.55 -10.80 -22.78
N LEU A 30 6.88 -10.77 -22.58
CA LEU A 30 7.85 -10.94 -23.66
C LEU A 30 7.94 -12.39 -24.16
N LEU A 31 7.84 -13.36 -23.25
CA LEU A 31 8.07 -14.78 -23.56
C LEU A 31 6.78 -15.53 -23.89
N VAL A 32 5.62 -15.01 -23.48
CA VAL A 32 4.31 -15.66 -23.68
C VAL A 32 3.37 -14.76 -24.48
N THR A 33 3.08 -13.55 -24.01
CA THR A 33 2.11 -12.68 -24.68
C THR A 33 2.53 -12.33 -26.10
N LEU A 34 3.71 -11.73 -26.30
CA LEU A 34 4.14 -11.26 -27.63
C LEU A 34 4.22 -12.38 -28.67
N PRO A 35 4.87 -13.54 -28.40
CA PRO A 35 4.97 -14.61 -29.39
C PRO A 35 3.59 -15.18 -29.76
N LEU A 36 2.70 -15.34 -28.79
CA LEU A 36 1.37 -15.91 -29.03
C LEU A 36 0.40 -14.92 -29.68
N SER A 37 0.57 -13.61 -29.47
CA SER A 37 -0.29 -12.58 -30.08
C SER A 37 -0.14 -12.46 -31.59
N VAL A 38 0.95 -12.96 -32.17
CA VAL A 38 1.18 -12.97 -33.63
C VAL A 38 0.95 -14.34 -34.28
N GLN A 39 0.61 -15.35 -33.49
CA GLN A 39 0.33 -16.71 -33.95
C GLN A 39 -1.18 -16.92 -34.06
N ALA A 40 -1.61 -17.64 -35.10
CA ALA A 40 -2.97 -18.16 -35.17
C ALA A 40 -3.15 -19.30 -34.16
N PRO A 41 -4.35 -19.45 -33.54
CA PRO A 41 -4.63 -20.59 -32.67
C PRO A 41 -4.61 -21.92 -33.46
N ASP A 42 -4.24 -23.01 -32.80
CA ASP A 42 -4.31 -24.35 -33.40
C ASP A 42 -5.78 -24.72 -33.66
N PRO A 43 -6.19 -24.98 -34.92
CA PRO A 43 -7.57 -25.34 -35.26
C PRO A 43 -8.03 -26.65 -34.61
N ASN A 44 -7.10 -27.51 -34.18
CA ASN A 44 -7.40 -28.77 -33.51
C ASN A 44 -7.52 -28.63 -31.99
N ASP A 45 -7.20 -27.48 -31.41
CA ASP A 45 -7.35 -27.25 -29.97
C ASP A 45 -8.85 -27.20 -29.60
N PRO A 46 -9.37 -28.12 -28.76
CA PRO A 46 -10.76 -28.10 -28.34
C PRO A 46 -11.20 -26.79 -27.68
N ALA A 47 -10.27 -26.09 -27.01
CA ALA A 47 -10.55 -24.83 -26.33
C ALA A 47 -10.84 -23.70 -27.33
N LEU A 48 -10.30 -23.74 -28.55
CA LEU A 48 -10.61 -22.75 -29.59
C LEU A 48 -12.11 -22.77 -29.90
N TRP A 49 -12.69 -23.95 -30.05
CA TRP A 49 -14.11 -24.09 -30.37
C TRP A 49 -15.01 -23.74 -29.19
N GLU A 50 -14.56 -23.95 -27.94
CA GLU A 50 -15.25 -23.42 -26.76
C GLU A 50 -15.25 -21.89 -26.75
N TYR A 51 -14.10 -21.28 -27.01
CA TYR A 51 -13.94 -19.84 -27.10
C TYR A 51 -14.83 -19.24 -28.19
N VAL A 52 -14.80 -19.80 -29.41
CA VAL A 52 -15.63 -19.35 -30.53
C VAL A 52 -17.12 -19.43 -30.19
N ARG A 53 -17.60 -20.56 -29.63
CA ARG A 53 -19.01 -20.69 -29.21
C ARG A 53 -19.41 -19.60 -28.22
N LEU A 54 -18.56 -19.32 -27.26
CA LEU A 54 -18.81 -18.31 -26.23
C LEU A 54 -18.81 -16.89 -26.82
N VAL A 55 -17.86 -16.55 -27.69
CA VAL A 55 -17.78 -15.24 -28.35
C VAL A 55 -18.94 -15.03 -29.31
N THR A 56 -19.33 -16.04 -30.09
CA THR A 56 -20.51 -15.96 -30.98
C THR A 56 -21.80 -15.70 -30.21
N GLY A 57 -21.92 -16.19 -28.98
CA GLY A 57 -23.07 -15.90 -28.10
C GLY A 57 -23.11 -14.45 -27.57
N ILE A 58 -22.01 -13.69 -27.70
CA ILE A 58 -21.89 -12.30 -27.22
C ILE A 58 -21.94 -11.28 -28.37
N LEU A 59 -21.53 -11.69 -29.57
CA LEU A 59 -21.52 -10.84 -30.76
C LEU A 59 -22.93 -10.71 -31.39
N PRO A 60 -23.19 -9.63 -32.17
CA PRO A 60 -24.43 -9.50 -32.93
C PRO A 60 -24.64 -10.68 -33.88
N ALA A 61 -25.91 -11.04 -34.12
CA ALA A 61 -26.26 -12.09 -35.07
C ALA A 61 -25.77 -11.75 -36.49
N GLY A 62 -25.13 -12.71 -37.17
CA GLY A 62 -24.69 -12.58 -38.56
C GLY A 62 -23.19 -12.32 -38.75
N VAL A 63 -22.38 -12.21 -37.69
CA VAL A 63 -20.92 -12.21 -37.83
C VAL A 63 -20.45 -13.61 -38.25
N PRO A 64 -19.79 -13.77 -39.41
CA PRO A 64 -19.30 -15.06 -39.86
C PRO A 64 -18.17 -15.60 -38.96
N VAL A 65 -18.11 -16.92 -38.78
CA VAL A 65 -17.10 -17.56 -37.92
C VAL A 65 -15.70 -17.34 -38.47
N GLU A 66 -15.55 -17.27 -39.79
CA GLU A 66 -14.30 -16.99 -40.49
C GLU A 66 -13.76 -15.60 -40.14
N GLU A 67 -14.66 -14.61 -39.99
CA GLU A 67 -14.29 -13.27 -39.57
C GLU A 67 -13.81 -13.29 -38.11
N ILE A 68 -14.47 -14.04 -37.24
CA ILE A 68 -14.04 -14.21 -35.84
C ILE A 68 -12.65 -14.87 -35.77
N LEU A 69 -12.46 -15.98 -36.48
CA LEU A 69 -11.19 -16.72 -36.51
C LEU A 69 -10.03 -15.88 -37.05
N SER A 70 -10.27 -14.96 -37.98
CA SER A 70 -9.22 -14.07 -38.52
C SER A 70 -8.76 -12.99 -37.53
N HIS A 71 -9.51 -12.76 -36.44
CA HIS A 71 -9.18 -11.79 -35.39
C HIS A 71 -8.75 -12.44 -34.06
N ILE A 72 -8.69 -13.77 -33.99
CA ILE A 72 -8.25 -14.50 -32.79
C ILE A 72 -6.78 -14.88 -32.94
N SER A 73 -6.01 -14.59 -31.90
CA SER A 73 -4.63 -15.07 -31.76
C SER A 73 -4.55 -16.29 -30.83
N ALA A 74 -3.44 -17.01 -30.88
CA ALA A 74 -3.13 -18.05 -29.90
C ALA A 74 -3.08 -17.48 -28.46
N TYR A 75 -2.78 -16.18 -28.31
CA TYR A 75 -2.79 -15.52 -27.01
C TYR A 75 -4.20 -15.34 -26.44
N ASP A 76 -5.21 -15.07 -27.28
CA ASP A 76 -6.60 -14.99 -26.81
C ASP A 76 -7.05 -16.31 -26.21
N LEU A 77 -6.64 -17.43 -26.81
CA LEU A 77 -6.89 -18.76 -26.27
C LEU A 77 -6.11 -19.03 -24.98
N PHE A 78 -4.86 -18.58 -24.90
CA PHE A 78 -4.07 -18.67 -23.69
C PHE A 78 -4.71 -17.87 -22.54
N VAL A 79 -5.19 -16.66 -22.80
CA VAL A 79 -5.93 -15.83 -21.85
C VAL A 79 -7.25 -16.48 -21.45
N PHE A 80 -7.94 -17.14 -22.37
CA PHE A 80 -9.16 -17.88 -22.07
C PHE A 80 -8.94 -19.04 -21.09
N GLN A 81 -7.81 -19.74 -21.21
CA GLN A 81 -7.46 -20.88 -20.35
C GLN A 81 -6.87 -20.44 -18.99
N TYR A 82 -5.99 -19.44 -18.99
CA TYR A 82 -5.20 -19.04 -17.81
C TYR A 82 -5.64 -17.72 -17.16
N GLY A 83 -6.56 -16.98 -17.78
CA GLY A 83 -7.26 -15.86 -17.18
C GLY A 83 -8.36 -16.32 -16.24
N PHE A 84 -8.78 -15.44 -15.32
CA PHE A 84 -9.81 -15.78 -14.36
C PHE A 84 -11.19 -15.54 -14.97
N ARG A 85 -11.99 -16.60 -15.19
CA ARG A 85 -13.36 -16.48 -15.72
C ARG A 85 -14.36 -16.53 -14.56
N PRO A 86 -15.10 -15.45 -14.25
CA PRO A 86 -16.10 -15.45 -13.18
C PRO A 86 -17.15 -16.56 -13.29
N ALA A 87 -17.62 -16.87 -14.50
CA ALA A 87 -18.61 -17.92 -14.74
C ALA A 87 -18.06 -19.36 -14.60
N ALA A 88 -16.74 -19.53 -14.61
CA ALA A 88 -16.07 -20.82 -14.51
C ALA A 88 -14.79 -20.67 -13.66
N PRO A 89 -14.94 -20.41 -12.35
CA PRO A 89 -13.82 -20.03 -11.50
C PRO A 89 -12.87 -21.22 -11.28
N VAL A 90 -11.57 -20.98 -11.50
CA VAL A 90 -10.50 -21.94 -11.23
C VAL A 90 -9.51 -21.30 -10.27
N VAL A 91 -9.12 -22.00 -9.22
CA VAL A 91 -8.29 -21.41 -8.15
C VAL A 91 -6.93 -20.94 -8.66
N VAL A 92 -6.27 -21.71 -9.53
CA VAL A 92 -4.96 -21.31 -10.09
C VAL A 92 -5.06 -20.04 -10.92
N THR A 93 -6.21 -19.79 -11.58
CA THR A 93 -6.40 -18.61 -12.42
C THR A 93 -6.59 -17.33 -11.63
N LEU A 94 -6.90 -17.40 -10.33
CA LEU A 94 -6.82 -16.25 -9.43
C LEU A 94 -5.41 -15.64 -9.41
N PHE A 95 -4.38 -16.48 -9.57
CA PHE A 95 -2.98 -16.08 -9.51
C PHE A 95 -2.40 -15.86 -10.90
N SER A 96 -2.58 -16.79 -11.85
CA SER A 96 -2.01 -16.65 -13.19
C SER A 96 -2.55 -15.42 -13.92
N ALA A 97 -3.84 -15.08 -13.73
CA ALA A 97 -4.44 -13.88 -14.32
C ALA A 97 -3.72 -12.58 -13.95
N MET A 98 -3.10 -12.50 -12.76
CA MET A 98 -2.37 -11.30 -12.32
C MET A 98 -1.13 -11.00 -13.17
N PHE A 99 -0.66 -11.96 -13.97
CA PHE A 99 0.55 -11.82 -14.79
C PHE A 99 0.24 -11.64 -16.29
N LEU A 100 -1.00 -11.86 -16.71
CA LEU A 100 -1.44 -11.70 -18.10
C LEU A 100 -1.85 -10.27 -18.38
N HIS A 101 -1.51 -9.75 -19.56
CA HIS A 101 -1.80 -8.38 -19.96
C HIS A 101 -2.40 -8.30 -21.36
N ALA A 102 -3.40 -7.44 -21.54
CA ALA A 102 -4.11 -7.28 -22.82
C ALA A 102 -3.27 -6.59 -23.91
N GLY A 103 -2.11 -6.03 -23.56
CA GLY A 103 -1.24 -5.31 -24.50
C GLY A 103 -0.18 -4.48 -23.78
N PHE A 104 0.67 -3.83 -24.58
CA PHE A 104 1.84 -3.11 -24.07
C PHE A 104 1.47 -1.97 -23.13
N LEU A 105 0.48 -1.14 -23.48
CA LEU A 105 0.05 -0.03 -22.64
C LEU A 105 -0.55 -0.50 -21.30
N HIS A 106 -1.26 -1.63 -21.30
CA HIS A 106 -1.79 -2.23 -20.07
C HIS A 106 -0.65 -2.70 -19.16
N LEU A 107 0.36 -3.40 -19.71
CA LEU A 107 1.56 -3.78 -18.96
C LEU A 107 2.29 -2.53 -18.45
N PHE A 108 2.60 -1.59 -19.33
CA PHE A 108 3.35 -0.39 -19.00
C PHE A 108 2.69 0.40 -17.86
N GLY A 109 1.38 0.63 -17.94
CA GLY A 109 0.62 1.32 -16.88
C GLY A 109 0.70 0.59 -15.54
N ASN A 110 0.52 -0.73 -15.54
CA ASN A 110 0.62 -1.53 -14.31
C ASN A 110 2.04 -1.45 -13.71
N MET A 111 3.07 -1.64 -14.52
CA MET A 111 4.45 -1.61 -14.04
C MET A 111 4.87 -0.22 -13.56
N LEU A 112 4.39 0.85 -14.22
CA LEU A 112 4.61 2.23 -13.79
C LEU A 112 4.00 2.47 -12.40
N PHE A 113 2.74 2.10 -12.18
CA PHE A 113 2.09 2.29 -10.87
C PHE A 113 2.77 1.43 -9.80
N LEU A 114 3.08 0.17 -10.09
CA LEU A 114 3.79 -0.69 -9.15
C LEU A 114 5.17 -0.12 -8.80
N TRP A 115 5.89 0.45 -9.76
CA TRP A 115 7.19 1.08 -9.55
C TRP A 115 7.12 2.35 -8.69
N ILE A 116 6.09 3.19 -8.87
CA ILE A 116 5.93 4.45 -8.12
C ILE A 116 5.50 4.20 -6.67
N TYR A 117 4.57 3.26 -6.44
CA TYR A 117 3.93 3.11 -5.12
C TYR A 117 4.41 1.87 -4.36
N GLY A 118 4.92 0.85 -5.06
CA GLY A 118 5.28 -0.43 -4.46
C GLY A 118 6.48 -0.36 -3.53
N ASP A 119 7.45 0.49 -3.81
CA ASP A 119 8.71 0.58 -3.06
C ASP A 119 8.53 1.03 -1.60
N ASN A 120 7.74 2.06 -1.37
CA ASN A 120 7.41 2.58 -0.05
C ASN A 120 6.58 1.57 0.74
N VAL A 121 5.62 0.92 0.08
CA VAL A 121 4.76 -0.11 0.71
C VAL A 121 5.59 -1.35 1.05
N GLU A 122 6.49 -1.80 0.18
CA GLU A 122 7.43 -2.89 0.43
C GLU A 122 8.39 -2.56 1.57
N THR A 123 8.94 -1.35 1.59
CA THR A 123 9.84 -0.89 2.67
C THR A 123 9.12 -0.92 4.03
N ARG A 124 7.86 -0.50 4.07
CA ARG A 124 7.05 -0.53 5.30
C ARG A 124 6.63 -1.93 5.73
N LEU A 125 6.25 -2.80 4.79
CA LEU A 125 5.80 -4.16 5.09
C LEU A 125 6.96 -5.13 5.35
N GLY A 126 8.10 -4.90 4.72
CA GLY A 126 9.12 -5.91 4.47
C GLY A 126 8.78 -6.78 3.25
N ARG A 127 9.81 -7.46 2.73
CA ARG A 127 9.76 -8.22 1.47
C ARG A 127 8.66 -9.29 1.43
N LEU A 128 8.72 -10.29 2.32
CA LEU A 128 7.76 -11.40 2.30
C LEU A 128 6.32 -10.97 2.62
N PRO A 129 6.07 -10.11 3.63
CA PRO A 129 4.72 -9.59 3.87
C PRO A 129 4.19 -8.78 2.69
N PHE A 130 5.03 -8.02 1.98
CA PHE A 130 4.62 -7.31 0.77
C PHE A 130 4.17 -8.27 -0.33
N LEU A 131 4.95 -9.32 -0.63
CA LEU A 131 4.57 -10.33 -1.61
C LEU A 131 3.24 -10.99 -1.25
N PHE A 132 3.09 -11.39 0.02
CA PHE A 132 1.85 -11.98 0.51
C PHE A 132 0.65 -11.05 0.32
N TRP A 133 0.76 -9.80 0.76
CA TRP A 133 -0.36 -8.85 0.67
C TRP A 133 -0.66 -8.44 -0.77
N TYR A 134 0.35 -8.31 -1.63
CA TYR A 134 0.15 -8.08 -3.07
C TYR A 134 -0.75 -9.16 -3.67
N LEU A 135 -0.40 -10.44 -3.48
CA LEU A 135 -1.18 -11.56 -3.97
C LEU A 135 -2.56 -11.64 -3.29
N ALA A 136 -2.63 -11.48 -1.98
CA ALA A 136 -3.90 -11.54 -1.23
C ALA A 136 -4.88 -10.44 -1.66
N THR A 137 -4.41 -9.20 -1.86
CA THR A 137 -5.28 -8.12 -2.36
C THR A 137 -5.66 -8.31 -3.82
N GLY A 138 -4.81 -8.94 -4.63
CA GLY A 138 -5.18 -9.33 -6.00
C GLY A 138 -6.28 -10.39 -6.03
N VAL A 139 -6.21 -11.39 -5.14
CA VAL A 139 -7.29 -12.39 -5.00
C VAL A 139 -8.57 -11.71 -4.52
N ALA A 140 -8.49 -10.84 -3.51
CA ALA A 140 -9.65 -10.09 -3.02
C ALA A 140 -10.27 -9.19 -4.10
N ALA A 141 -9.44 -8.55 -4.93
CA ALA A 141 -9.87 -7.76 -6.09
C ALA A 141 -10.68 -8.60 -7.08
N THR A 142 -10.14 -9.75 -7.49
CA THR A 142 -10.81 -10.67 -8.42
C THR A 142 -12.13 -11.20 -7.87
N LEU A 143 -12.15 -11.59 -6.60
CA LEU A 143 -13.37 -12.07 -5.93
C LEU A 143 -14.42 -10.96 -5.82
N PHE A 144 -14.00 -9.73 -5.49
CA PHE A 144 -14.92 -8.58 -5.44
C PHE A 144 -15.52 -8.29 -6.82
N HIS A 145 -14.73 -8.32 -7.89
CA HIS A 145 -15.24 -8.16 -9.26
C HIS A 145 -16.27 -9.24 -9.62
N THR A 146 -16.00 -10.49 -9.21
CA THR A 146 -16.87 -11.64 -9.43
C THR A 146 -18.27 -11.46 -8.82
N LEU A 147 -18.41 -10.69 -7.73
CA LEU A 147 -19.73 -10.39 -7.15
C LEU A 147 -20.69 -9.67 -8.11
N PHE A 148 -20.14 -8.91 -9.07
CA PHE A 148 -20.91 -8.10 -10.02
C PHE A 148 -20.90 -8.67 -11.45
N ALA A 149 -19.95 -9.55 -11.74
CA ALA A 149 -19.74 -10.14 -13.06
C ALA A 149 -19.79 -11.68 -13.00
N SER A 150 -20.51 -12.28 -12.05
CA SER A 150 -20.48 -13.72 -11.75
C SER A 150 -20.84 -14.62 -12.94
N THR A 151 -21.69 -14.16 -13.85
CA THR A 151 -22.09 -14.88 -15.07
C THR A 151 -21.22 -14.53 -16.28
N SER A 152 -20.22 -13.65 -16.10
CA SER A 152 -19.35 -13.25 -17.20
C SER A 152 -18.45 -14.41 -17.59
N PRO A 153 -18.52 -14.84 -18.86
CA PRO A 153 -17.64 -15.88 -19.38
C PRO A 153 -16.29 -15.31 -19.85
N LEU A 154 -16.14 -13.98 -19.86
CA LEU A 154 -14.95 -13.29 -20.31
C LEU A 154 -13.86 -13.34 -19.23
N PRO A 155 -12.61 -13.68 -19.59
CA PRO A 155 -11.51 -13.75 -18.65
C PRO A 155 -11.09 -12.36 -18.16
N LEU A 156 -10.94 -12.24 -16.84
CA LEU A 156 -10.26 -11.16 -16.14
C LEU A 156 -8.75 -11.42 -16.15
N ILE A 157 -7.97 -10.41 -16.54
CA ILE A 157 -6.50 -10.44 -16.53
C ILE A 157 -5.92 -9.10 -16.07
N GLY A 158 -4.68 -9.13 -15.61
CA GLY A 158 -3.89 -7.95 -15.27
C GLY A 158 -3.49 -7.88 -13.80
N ALA A 159 -2.32 -7.30 -13.54
CA ALA A 159 -1.81 -7.03 -12.21
C ALA A 159 -2.58 -5.91 -11.47
N SER A 160 -3.43 -5.16 -12.18
CA SER A 160 -4.03 -3.91 -11.73
C SER A 160 -4.88 -4.03 -10.45
N GLY A 161 -5.53 -5.17 -10.20
CA GLY A 161 -6.26 -5.44 -8.96
C GLY A 161 -5.33 -5.51 -7.74
N ALA A 162 -4.22 -6.26 -7.86
CA ALA A 162 -3.18 -6.36 -6.82
C ALA A 162 -2.49 -5.01 -6.60
N ILE A 163 -2.16 -4.30 -7.67
CA ILE A 163 -1.58 -2.96 -7.61
C ILE A 163 -2.55 -1.99 -6.94
N SER A 164 -3.85 -2.05 -7.24
CA SER A 164 -4.85 -1.23 -6.55
C SER A 164 -4.87 -1.49 -5.05
N GLY A 165 -4.62 -2.73 -4.61
CA GLY A 165 -4.33 -3.05 -3.21
C GLY A 165 -3.12 -2.31 -2.65
N VAL A 166 -2.00 -2.29 -3.36
CA VAL A 166 -0.82 -1.48 -3.01
C VAL A 166 -1.18 0.01 -2.89
N LEU A 167 -2.01 0.55 -3.79
CA LEU A 167 -2.49 1.93 -3.70
C LEU A 167 -3.34 2.18 -2.45
N GLY A 168 -4.17 1.20 -2.05
CA GLY A 168 -4.95 1.26 -0.81
C GLY A 168 -4.06 1.32 0.44
N PHE A 169 -2.97 0.53 0.47
CA PHE A 169 -1.93 0.67 1.51
C PHE A 169 -1.30 2.05 1.50
N TYR A 170 -0.91 2.51 0.31
CA TYR A 170 -0.21 3.78 0.15
C TYR A 170 -1.07 4.97 0.61
N PHE A 171 -2.36 4.97 0.28
CA PHE A 171 -3.32 6.01 0.65
C PHE A 171 -3.43 6.22 2.18
N VAL A 172 -3.37 5.12 2.94
CA VAL A 172 -3.45 5.16 4.41
C VAL A 172 -2.11 5.52 5.04
N TRP A 173 -1.01 4.94 4.55
CA TRP A 173 0.30 5.04 5.21
C TRP A 173 1.13 6.26 4.82
N PHE A 174 0.86 6.86 3.65
CA PHE A 174 1.64 7.98 3.14
C PHE A 174 0.77 9.21 2.84
N PRO A 175 0.06 9.74 3.86
CA PRO A 175 -0.97 10.77 3.71
C PRO A 175 -0.47 12.09 3.10
N ARG A 176 0.77 12.46 3.41
CA ARG A 176 1.39 13.71 2.99
C ARG A 176 2.42 13.53 1.87
N ASN A 177 2.54 12.33 1.29
CA ASN A 177 3.37 12.15 0.12
C ASN A 177 2.76 12.92 -1.05
N THR A 178 3.60 13.38 -1.96
CA THR A 178 3.19 14.02 -3.22
C THR A 178 3.59 13.13 -4.38
N VAL A 179 2.82 13.20 -5.46
CA VAL A 179 3.09 12.54 -6.74
C VAL A 179 3.49 13.60 -7.74
N ARG A 180 4.56 13.35 -8.46
CA ARG A 180 5.07 14.19 -9.54
C ARG A 180 4.28 13.86 -10.79
N LEU A 181 3.42 14.78 -11.22
CA LEU A 181 2.59 14.62 -12.40
C LEU A 181 3.17 15.46 -13.53
N LEU A 182 3.62 14.79 -14.59
CA LEU A 182 3.93 15.42 -15.86
C LEU A 182 2.63 15.75 -16.58
N PHE A 183 2.36 17.03 -16.76
CA PHE A 183 1.27 17.52 -17.58
C PHE A 183 1.81 17.94 -18.94
N VAL A 184 1.39 17.23 -19.98
CA VAL A 184 1.76 17.50 -21.37
C VAL A 184 0.52 17.89 -22.14
N PHE A 185 0.46 19.16 -22.55
CA PHE A 185 -0.43 19.68 -23.57
C PHE A 185 0.44 20.15 -24.74
N PHE A 186 0.86 19.18 -25.55
CA PHE A 186 1.80 19.39 -26.65
C PHE A 186 1.16 20.25 -27.76
N PRO A 187 1.92 21.16 -28.41
CA PRO A 187 3.30 21.58 -28.12
C PRO A 187 3.44 22.71 -27.09
N PHE A 188 2.33 23.20 -26.52
CA PHE A 188 2.29 24.49 -25.84
C PHE A 188 2.70 24.47 -24.36
N PHE A 189 2.55 23.33 -23.68
CA PHE A 189 2.77 23.28 -22.23
C PHE A 189 3.28 21.92 -21.76
N MET A 190 4.44 21.92 -21.12
CA MET A 190 5.07 20.74 -20.52
C MET A 190 5.60 21.14 -19.14
N ASN A 191 4.88 20.79 -18.08
CA ASN A 191 5.26 21.11 -16.71
C ASN A 191 5.07 19.92 -15.79
N VAL A 192 5.83 19.91 -14.68
CA VAL A 192 5.73 18.90 -13.63
C VAL A 192 5.14 19.54 -12.38
N PHE A 193 4.02 19.00 -11.92
CA PHE A 193 3.34 19.44 -10.70
C PHE A 193 3.51 18.42 -9.59
N MET A 194 3.68 18.89 -8.36
CA MET A 194 3.61 18.05 -7.17
C MET A 194 2.21 18.12 -6.60
N VAL A 195 1.50 17.00 -6.63
CA VAL A 195 0.11 16.92 -6.15
C VAL A 195 0.06 15.95 -4.97
N PRO A 196 -0.64 16.27 -3.87
CA PRO A 196 -0.83 15.34 -2.77
C PRO A 196 -1.33 13.96 -3.26
N ALA A 197 -0.64 12.90 -2.86
CA ALA A 197 -0.90 11.55 -3.34
C ALA A 197 -2.34 11.10 -3.06
N ARG A 198 -2.91 11.49 -1.91
CA ARG A 198 -4.31 11.22 -1.59
C ARG A 198 -5.30 11.83 -2.59
N ILE A 199 -5.00 13.01 -3.13
CA ILE A 199 -5.84 13.63 -4.16
C ILE A 199 -5.73 12.83 -5.45
N VAL A 200 -4.51 12.49 -5.89
CA VAL A 200 -4.28 11.71 -7.11
C VAL A 200 -4.97 10.35 -7.03
N LEU A 201 -4.74 9.60 -5.94
CA LEU A 201 -5.33 8.28 -5.74
C LEU A 201 -6.84 8.33 -5.53
N GLY A 202 -7.36 9.36 -4.86
CA GLY A 202 -8.78 9.59 -4.69
C GLY A 202 -9.48 9.87 -6.02
N LEU A 203 -8.90 10.73 -6.86
CA LEU A 203 -9.41 10.98 -8.21
C LEU A 203 -9.34 9.74 -9.09
N TYR A 204 -8.24 8.98 -9.06
CA TYR A 204 -8.14 7.69 -9.75
C TYR A 204 -9.25 6.71 -9.32
N LEU A 205 -9.50 6.55 -8.02
CA LEU A 205 -10.54 5.65 -7.54
C LEU A 205 -11.95 6.13 -7.93
N LEU A 206 -12.21 7.43 -7.85
CA LEU A 206 -13.54 7.98 -8.10
C LEU A 206 -13.84 8.14 -9.59
N ALA A 207 -12.97 8.84 -10.32
CA ALA A 207 -13.19 9.21 -11.72
C ALA A 207 -12.86 8.05 -12.67
N ASP A 208 -11.74 7.35 -12.47
CA ASP A 208 -11.29 6.32 -13.43
C ASP A 208 -11.89 4.94 -13.14
N ASN A 209 -12.49 4.74 -11.96
CA ASN A 209 -12.99 3.44 -11.53
C ASN A 209 -14.45 3.46 -11.09
N LEU A 210 -14.78 4.20 -10.02
CA LEU A 210 -16.14 4.16 -9.46
C LEU A 210 -17.18 4.72 -10.43
N LEU A 211 -16.92 5.87 -11.05
CA LEU A 211 -17.88 6.49 -11.97
C LEU A 211 -18.16 5.59 -13.20
N PRO A 212 -17.15 5.07 -13.94
CA PRO A 212 -17.37 4.08 -14.99
C PRO A 212 -18.05 2.81 -14.51
N PHE A 213 -17.69 2.31 -13.31
CA PHE A 213 -18.34 1.14 -12.71
C PHE A 213 -19.84 1.38 -12.52
N LEU A 214 -20.24 2.53 -12.00
CA LEU A 214 -21.65 2.89 -11.80
C LEU A 214 -22.39 3.08 -13.14
N ILE A 215 -21.79 3.78 -14.10
CA ILE A 215 -22.37 4.02 -15.42
C ILE A 215 -22.65 2.70 -16.16
N THR A 216 -21.69 1.78 -16.10
CA THR A 216 -21.77 0.47 -16.73
C THR A 216 -22.46 -0.59 -15.86
N ARG A 217 -22.92 -0.24 -14.66
CA ARG A 217 -23.49 -1.18 -13.67
C ARG A 217 -22.59 -2.40 -13.40
N GLY A 218 -21.28 -2.19 -13.42
CA GLY A 218 -20.29 -3.24 -13.21
C GLY A 218 -20.00 -4.14 -14.41
N THR A 219 -20.64 -3.93 -15.56
CA THR A 219 -20.49 -4.76 -16.77
C THR A 219 -19.65 -4.09 -17.87
N GLY A 220 -18.89 -3.05 -17.52
CA GLY A 220 -18.02 -2.33 -18.46
C GLY A 220 -17.09 -3.26 -19.24
N ARG A 221 -17.09 -3.12 -20.57
CA ARG A 221 -16.20 -3.89 -21.46
C ARG A 221 -14.80 -3.27 -21.45
N GLY A 222 -13.77 -4.10 -21.31
CA GLY A 222 -12.36 -3.72 -21.48
C GLY A 222 -11.58 -3.32 -20.22
N VAL A 223 -12.24 -2.86 -19.16
CA VAL A 223 -11.58 -2.52 -17.87
C VAL A 223 -12.38 -3.07 -16.70
N ALA A 224 -11.72 -3.84 -15.83
CA ALA A 224 -12.35 -4.44 -14.67
C ALA A 224 -12.39 -3.49 -13.47
N TYR A 225 -13.19 -2.42 -13.56
CA TYR A 225 -13.30 -1.40 -12.52
C TYR A 225 -13.58 -1.97 -11.12
N GLY A 226 -14.42 -3.01 -11.05
CA GLY A 226 -14.72 -3.71 -9.79
C GLY A 226 -13.47 -4.30 -9.12
N ALA A 227 -12.53 -4.84 -9.91
CA ALA A 227 -11.28 -5.39 -9.37
C ALA A 227 -10.41 -4.28 -8.76
N HIS A 228 -10.32 -3.11 -9.41
CA HIS A 228 -9.55 -1.99 -8.87
C HIS A 228 -10.15 -1.47 -7.55
N ILE A 229 -11.48 -1.32 -7.49
CA ILE A 229 -12.19 -0.90 -6.27
C ILE A 229 -11.98 -1.93 -5.15
N GLY A 230 -12.21 -3.21 -5.43
CA GLY A 230 -12.07 -4.29 -4.45
C GLY A 230 -10.65 -4.41 -3.92
N GLY A 231 -9.65 -4.32 -4.81
CA GLY A 231 -8.23 -4.31 -4.43
C GLY A 231 -7.90 -3.14 -3.51
N PHE A 232 -8.28 -1.92 -3.92
CA PHE A 232 -8.03 -0.70 -3.13
C PHE A 232 -8.65 -0.78 -1.73
N LEU A 233 -9.92 -1.19 -1.64
CA LEU A 233 -10.61 -1.34 -0.35
C LEU A 233 -9.95 -2.41 0.53
N ALA A 234 -9.51 -3.53 -0.04
CA ALA A 234 -8.80 -4.58 0.69
C ALA A 234 -7.46 -4.05 1.26
N GLY A 235 -6.66 -3.37 0.43
CA GLY A 235 -5.40 -2.75 0.88
C GLY A 235 -5.61 -1.70 1.96
N LEU A 236 -6.60 -0.82 1.79
CA LEU A 236 -6.98 0.21 2.76
C LEU A 236 -7.37 -0.40 4.11
N LEU A 237 -8.23 -1.43 4.10
CA LEU A 237 -8.67 -2.11 5.30
C LEU A 237 -7.50 -2.75 6.06
N VAL A 238 -6.62 -3.46 5.35
CA VAL A 238 -5.45 -4.10 5.97
C VAL A 238 -4.48 -3.05 6.53
N ALA A 239 -4.23 -1.97 5.81
CA ALA A 239 -3.38 -0.87 6.28
C ALA A 239 -3.93 -0.23 7.56
N TRP A 240 -5.24 0.00 7.61
CA TRP A 240 -5.94 0.54 8.77
C TRP A 240 -5.89 -0.42 9.97
N LEU A 241 -6.15 -1.71 9.76
CA LEU A 241 -6.04 -2.74 10.80
C LEU A 241 -4.61 -2.83 11.36
N ARG A 242 -3.60 -2.73 10.49
CA ARG A 242 -2.19 -2.72 10.91
C ARG A 242 -1.84 -1.50 11.76
N ASN A 243 -2.25 -0.30 11.36
CA ASN A 243 -2.04 0.91 12.18
C ASN A 243 -2.64 0.75 13.58
N ARG A 244 -3.84 0.18 13.69
CA ARG A 244 -4.45 -0.09 15.00
C ARG A 244 -3.63 -1.06 15.84
N ARG A 245 -3.18 -2.17 15.23
CA ARG A 245 -2.32 -3.17 15.90
C ARG A 245 -0.96 -2.61 16.32
N GLU A 246 -0.40 -1.65 15.59
CA GLU A 246 0.88 -1.02 15.96
C GLU A 246 0.79 -0.14 17.21
N VAL A 247 -0.41 0.40 17.51
CA VAL A 247 -0.66 1.22 18.72
C VAL A 247 -1.05 0.34 19.91
N THR A 248 -1.91 -0.66 19.69
CA THR A 248 -2.38 -1.55 20.77
C THR A 248 -1.46 -2.73 21.04
N GLY A 249 -0.63 -3.09 20.07
CA GLY A 249 0.26 -4.23 20.13
C GLY A 249 1.35 -4.07 21.18
N ARG A 250 1.84 -5.22 21.63
CA ARG A 250 2.98 -5.35 22.52
C ARG A 250 4.26 -5.47 21.68
N PRO A 251 5.30 -4.66 21.94
CA PRO A 251 6.59 -4.84 21.28
C PRO A 251 7.17 -6.23 21.55
N PRO A 252 7.84 -6.88 20.57
CA PRO A 252 8.39 -8.24 20.75
C PRO A 252 9.38 -8.39 21.91
N GLU A 253 10.02 -7.29 22.31
CA GLU A 253 11.03 -7.20 23.37
C GLU A 253 10.43 -7.36 24.77
N TYR A 254 9.15 -7.04 24.96
CA TYR A 254 8.48 -6.99 26.27
C TYR A 254 7.46 -8.12 26.42
N ARG A 255 7.89 -9.38 26.21
CA ARG A 255 7.04 -10.55 26.45
C ARG A 255 6.67 -10.67 27.92
N PRO A 256 5.48 -11.20 28.25
CA PRO A 256 5.13 -11.41 29.64
C PRO A 256 6.10 -12.44 30.21
N VAL A 257 6.94 -12.01 31.13
CA VAL A 257 7.57 -12.93 32.06
C VAL A 257 6.44 -13.42 32.96
N SER A 258 6.34 -14.74 33.16
CA SER A 258 5.44 -15.29 34.17
C SER A 258 5.96 -14.83 35.54
N ALA A 259 5.56 -13.64 35.95
CA ALA A 259 5.75 -13.17 37.31
C ALA A 259 4.51 -13.61 38.08
N ALA A 260 4.71 -14.49 39.06
CA ALA A 260 3.71 -14.78 40.06
C ALA A 260 3.20 -13.45 40.63
N ALA A 261 1.87 -13.29 40.65
CA ALA A 261 1.23 -12.15 41.28
C ALA A 261 1.43 -12.26 42.80
N GLU A 262 2.62 -11.91 43.28
CA GLU A 262 2.96 -11.96 44.71
C GLU A 262 2.51 -10.71 45.48
N SER A 263 1.92 -9.73 44.79
CA SER A 263 1.38 -8.53 45.43
C SER A 263 -0.03 -8.26 44.91
N GLY A 264 -1.01 -8.12 45.81
CA GLY A 264 -2.39 -7.71 45.49
C GLY A 264 -2.54 -6.28 44.95
N GLU A 265 -1.47 -5.73 44.37
CA GLU A 265 -1.44 -4.43 43.73
C GLU A 265 -1.87 -4.54 42.26
N THR A 266 -2.67 -3.58 41.80
CA THR A 266 -3.07 -3.52 40.39
C THR A 266 -1.90 -3.09 39.50
N PRO A 267 -1.83 -3.54 38.23
CA PRO A 267 -0.81 -3.10 37.29
C PRO A 267 -0.70 -1.58 37.13
N ALA A 268 -1.83 -0.85 37.21
CA ALA A 268 -1.82 0.61 37.16
C ALA A 268 -1.12 1.25 38.37
N GLN A 269 -1.33 0.71 39.58
CA GLN A 269 -0.65 1.18 40.78
C GLN A 269 0.85 0.86 40.74
N SER A 270 1.22 -0.34 40.30
CA SER A 270 2.64 -0.70 40.13
C SER A 270 3.33 0.18 39.09
N LEU A 271 2.65 0.50 37.98
CA LEU A 271 3.15 1.43 36.97
C LEU A 271 3.36 2.83 37.54
N ALA A 272 2.34 3.39 38.21
CA ALA A 272 2.42 4.72 38.81
C ALA A 272 3.57 4.81 39.84
N ARG A 273 3.77 3.76 40.65
CA ARG A 273 4.89 3.69 41.59
C ARG A 273 6.24 3.65 40.90
N ALA A 274 6.38 2.85 39.84
CA ALA A 274 7.63 2.75 39.09
C ALA A 274 8.01 4.10 38.46
N ILE A 275 7.04 4.77 37.84
CA ILE A 275 7.19 6.13 37.29
C ILE A 275 7.60 7.14 38.37
N ALA A 276 6.90 7.16 39.52
CA ALA A 276 7.20 8.07 40.61
C ALA A 276 8.62 7.88 41.20
N ARG A 277 9.21 6.69 41.05
CA ARG A 277 10.58 6.37 41.46
C ARG A 277 11.64 6.60 40.36
N GLY A 278 11.22 6.96 39.15
CA GLY A 278 12.10 7.03 37.97
C GLY A 278 12.59 5.66 37.48
N ASP A 279 11.97 4.56 37.93
CA ASP A 279 12.31 3.20 37.50
C ASP A 279 11.60 2.85 36.19
N PHE A 280 12.09 3.44 35.09
CA PHE A 280 11.52 3.25 33.75
C PHE A 280 11.68 1.83 33.21
N ALA A 281 12.65 1.06 33.71
CA ALA A 281 12.82 -0.34 33.33
C ALA A 281 11.63 -1.18 33.81
N THR A 282 11.28 -1.05 35.10
CA THR A 282 10.08 -1.70 35.66
C THR A 282 8.80 -1.11 35.04
N ALA A 283 8.74 0.21 34.88
CA ALA A 283 7.57 0.87 34.28
C ALA A 283 7.28 0.33 32.86
N ALA A 284 8.29 0.16 32.02
CA ALA A 284 8.14 -0.39 30.67
C ALA A 284 7.58 -1.82 30.70
N GLN A 285 8.07 -2.68 31.59
CA GLN A 285 7.57 -4.06 31.75
C GLN A 285 6.09 -4.09 32.13
N VAL A 286 5.69 -3.25 33.09
CA VAL A 286 4.28 -3.16 33.50
C VAL A 286 3.43 -2.53 32.38
N TYR A 287 3.90 -1.45 31.77
CA TYR A 287 3.17 -0.71 30.73
C TYR A 287 2.85 -1.56 29.49
N PHE A 288 3.79 -2.38 29.03
CA PHE A 288 3.57 -3.25 27.87
C PHE A 288 2.83 -4.53 28.20
N THR A 289 2.66 -4.89 29.49
CA THR A 289 1.83 -6.02 29.90
C THR A 289 0.35 -5.69 30.04
N LEU A 290 -0.01 -4.40 30.19
CA LEU A 290 -1.40 -3.91 30.22
C LEU A 290 -2.22 -4.36 29.00
N ALA A 291 -3.51 -4.63 29.23
CA ALA A 291 -4.45 -4.88 28.15
C ALA A 291 -4.69 -3.61 27.31
N PRO A 292 -4.96 -3.70 26.00
CA PRO A 292 -5.08 -2.53 25.12
C PRO A 292 -6.05 -1.44 25.62
N ASP A 293 -7.18 -1.82 26.22
CA ASP A 293 -8.19 -0.95 26.81
C ASP A 293 -7.66 -0.21 28.05
N GLN A 294 -6.76 -0.82 28.80
CA GLN A 294 -6.12 -0.24 30.00
C GLN A 294 -4.97 0.71 29.69
N THR A 295 -4.51 0.78 28.42
CA THR A 295 -3.38 1.64 28.04
C THR A 295 -3.75 3.10 27.78
N ARG A 296 -5.04 3.44 27.70
CA ARG A 296 -5.51 4.79 27.35
C ARG A 296 -5.38 5.73 28.54
N ARG A 297 -4.58 6.79 28.39
CA ARG A 297 -4.40 7.85 29.40
C ARG A 297 -4.02 7.30 30.78
N VAL A 298 -3.31 6.19 30.81
CA VAL A 298 -2.83 5.55 32.05
C VAL A 298 -1.60 6.27 32.62
N LEU A 299 -0.85 6.96 31.75
CA LEU A 299 0.27 7.83 32.10
C LEU A 299 -0.15 9.27 31.81
N GLN A 300 0.32 10.21 32.64
CA GLN A 300 0.24 11.63 32.32
C GLN A 300 1.10 11.95 31.07
N PRO A 301 0.85 13.08 30.37
CA PRO A 301 1.62 13.45 29.19
C PRO A 301 3.13 13.41 29.40
N GLU A 302 3.62 14.03 30.49
CA GLU A 302 5.03 14.07 30.88
C GLU A 302 5.63 12.68 31.12
N ASP A 303 4.93 11.81 31.85
CA ASP A 303 5.39 10.46 32.16
C ASP A 303 5.45 9.57 30.92
N SER A 304 4.46 9.73 30.02
CA SER A 304 4.41 8.97 28.78
C SER A 304 5.53 9.34 27.82
N LEU A 305 5.91 10.62 27.76
CA LEU A 305 7.07 11.09 27.01
C LEU A 305 8.39 10.63 27.65
N ALA A 306 8.53 10.78 28.97
CA ALA A 306 9.72 10.36 29.69
C ALA A 306 9.99 8.86 29.52
N LEU A 307 8.95 8.03 29.58
CA LEU A 307 9.05 6.60 29.28
C LEU A 307 9.47 6.34 27.82
N ALA A 308 8.87 7.05 26.86
CA ALA A 308 9.20 6.88 25.44
C ALA A 308 10.66 7.28 25.12
N ASP A 309 11.11 8.41 25.67
CA ASP A 309 12.48 8.90 25.55
C ASP A 309 13.47 7.94 26.20
N TRP A 310 13.17 7.43 27.40
CA TRP A 310 14.00 6.43 28.06
C TRP A 310 14.13 5.15 27.21
N LEU A 311 13.03 4.66 26.65
CA LEU A 311 13.04 3.49 25.74
C LEU A 311 13.92 3.74 24.51
N GLN A 312 13.84 4.94 23.91
CA GLN A 312 14.67 5.30 22.77
C GLN A 312 16.16 5.32 23.15
N GLN A 313 16.51 5.96 24.26
CA GLN A 313 17.90 6.12 24.72
C GLN A 313 18.53 4.77 25.13
N ASN A 314 17.72 3.82 25.60
CA ASN A 314 18.18 2.50 26.04
C ASN A 314 18.10 1.43 24.93
N GLY A 315 17.94 1.82 23.67
CA GLY A 315 18.04 0.88 22.54
C GLY A 315 16.80 0.02 22.32
N HIS A 316 15.61 0.49 22.75
CA HIS A 316 14.32 -0.17 22.55
C HIS A 316 13.45 0.56 21.50
N PRO A 317 13.87 0.68 20.23
CA PRO A 317 13.23 1.57 19.26
C PRO A 317 11.78 1.18 18.94
N ARG A 318 11.44 -0.11 18.90
CA ARG A 318 10.06 -0.53 18.62
C ARG A 318 9.13 -0.19 19.78
N ALA A 319 9.61 -0.35 21.01
CA ALA A 319 8.87 0.01 22.21
C ALA A 319 8.71 1.53 22.33
N ALA A 320 9.78 2.30 22.08
CA ALA A 320 9.73 3.76 22.05
C ALA A 320 8.70 4.26 21.02
N LEU A 321 8.72 3.73 19.80
CA LEU A 321 7.74 4.09 18.76
C LEU A 321 6.30 3.78 19.19
N THR A 322 6.06 2.63 19.81
CA THR A 322 4.73 2.30 20.36
C THR A 322 4.34 3.28 21.47
N ALA A 323 5.25 3.66 22.37
CA ALA A 323 5.00 4.61 23.44
C ALA A 323 4.65 6.01 22.90
N TYR A 324 5.43 6.57 21.96
CA TYR A 324 5.10 7.85 21.30
C TYR A 324 3.75 7.79 20.57
N ARG A 325 3.45 6.67 19.89
CA ARG A 325 2.15 6.52 19.20
C ARG A 325 0.97 6.43 20.17
N ARG A 326 1.16 5.82 21.34
CA ARG A 326 0.14 5.80 22.40
C ARG A 326 -0.04 7.18 23.02
N HIS A 327 1.05 7.95 23.20
CA HIS A 327 0.96 9.37 23.56
C HIS A 327 0.12 10.15 22.54
N LEU A 328 0.44 10.06 21.25
CA LEU A 328 -0.30 10.75 20.17
C LEU A 328 -1.76 10.29 20.04
N ARG A 329 -2.08 9.04 20.41
CA ARG A 329 -3.47 8.57 20.50
C ARG A 329 -4.21 9.27 21.64
N ASP A 330 -3.55 9.47 22.77
CA ASP A 330 -4.17 9.95 24.01
C ASP A 330 -4.22 11.49 24.09
N TYR A 331 -3.24 12.14 23.47
CA TYR A 331 -2.99 13.59 23.43
C TYR A 331 -2.63 14.06 21.99
N PRO A 332 -3.53 13.91 20.99
CA PRO A 332 -3.20 14.17 19.58
C PRO A 332 -2.76 15.61 19.28
N GLU A 333 -3.34 16.58 20.00
CA GLU A 333 -3.01 18.01 19.93
C GLU A 333 -2.72 18.56 21.34
N GLY A 334 -2.39 17.65 22.28
CA GLY A 334 -2.21 17.97 23.70
C GLY A 334 -0.76 18.26 24.08
N PRO A 335 -0.48 18.40 25.39
CA PRO A 335 0.88 18.61 25.89
C PRO A 335 1.82 17.51 25.41
N GLY A 336 2.95 17.89 24.83
CA GLY A 336 3.96 16.93 24.38
C GLY A 336 3.70 16.30 23.01
N ALA A 337 2.63 16.67 22.31
CA ALA A 337 2.28 16.05 21.02
C ALA A 337 3.36 16.29 19.95
N ALA A 338 3.89 17.51 19.86
CA ALA A 338 4.94 17.81 18.90
C ALA A 338 6.25 17.07 19.22
N GLU A 339 6.62 16.98 20.50
CA GLU A 339 7.75 16.20 21.00
C GLU A 339 7.58 14.71 20.66
N ALA A 340 6.37 14.16 20.87
CA ALA A 340 6.08 12.77 20.53
C ALA A 340 6.16 12.51 19.02
N HIS A 341 5.71 13.45 18.19
CA HIS A 341 5.91 13.38 16.74
C HIS A 341 7.41 13.40 16.39
N VAL A 342 8.20 14.33 16.93
CA VAL A 342 9.66 14.38 16.70
C VAL A 342 10.36 13.10 17.17
N GLY A 343 9.98 12.57 18.33
CA GLY A 343 10.51 11.31 18.87
C GLY A 343 10.19 10.12 17.97
N ALA A 344 8.91 9.94 17.60
CA ALA A 344 8.47 8.91 16.67
C ALA A 344 9.18 9.00 15.31
N GLY A 345 9.28 10.21 14.75
CA GLY A 345 9.98 10.46 13.50
C GLY A 345 11.47 10.15 13.60
N SER A 346 12.11 10.51 14.70
CA SER A 346 13.53 10.22 14.96
C SER A 346 13.81 8.71 15.05
N VAL A 347 12.99 7.97 15.80
CA VAL A 347 13.08 6.51 15.90
C VAL A 347 12.91 5.85 14.53
N GLN A 348 11.92 6.29 13.76
CA GLN A 348 11.68 5.77 12.42
C GLN A 348 12.84 6.05 11.46
N LEU A 349 13.39 7.27 11.48
CA LEU A 349 14.46 7.70 10.59
C LEU A 349 15.81 7.05 10.91
N ASN A 350 16.14 6.97 12.21
CA ASN A 350 17.49 6.63 12.66
C ASN A 350 17.64 5.17 13.08
N SER A 351 16.58 4.54 13.58
CA SER A 351 16.65 3.18 14.13
C SER A 351 15.94 2.14 13.27
N LEU A 352 14.86 2.53 12.58
CA LEU A 352 14.01 1.57 11.84
C LEU A 352 14.12 1.68 10.31
N GLY A 353 14.79 2.72 9.78
CA GLY A 353 14.91 2.94 8.34
C GLY A 353 13.59 3.29 7.64
N LEU A 354 12.56 3.72 8.37
CA LEU A 354 11.23 4.04 7.86
C LEU A 354 11.15 5.51 7.45
N VAL A 355 12.01 5.92 6.51
CA VAL A 355 12.26 7.32 6.13
C VAL A 355 10.99 8.05 5.70
N THR A 356 10.18 7.44 4.82
CA THR A 356 8.92 8.04 4.33
C THR A 356 7.91 8.27 5.47
N GLN A 357 7.87 7.37 6.46
CA GLN A 357 6.97 7.53 7.61
C GLN A 357 7.44 8.65 8.54
N ALA A 358 8.76 8.72 8.78
CA ALA A 358 9.36 9.76 9.61
C ALA A 358 9.04 11.16 9.10
N HIS A 359 9.00 11.34 7.78
CA HIS A 359 8.65 12.61 7.14
C HIS A 359 7.29 13.14 7.60
N HIS A 360 6.27 12.28 7.68
CA HIS A 360 4.94 12.68 8.14
C HIS A 360 4.99 13.18 9.58
N HIS A 361 5.67 12.46 10.46
CA HIS A 361 5.79 12.86 11.85
C HIS A 361 6.48 14.23 12.01
N PHE A 362 7.55 14.51 11.26
CA PHE A 362 8.20 15.82 11.35
C PHE A 362 7.35 16.97 10.79
N LEU A 363 6.55 16.74 9.75
CA LEU A 363 5.58 17.73 9.28
C LEU A 363 4.48 17.97 10.31
N ASP A 364 3.90 16.89 10.84
CA ASP A 364 2.84 16.98 11.84
C ASP A 364 3.33 17.67 13.13
N ALA A 365 4.60 17.47 13.53
CA ALA A 365 5.20 18.22 14.63
C ALA A 365 5.24 19.73 14.38
N LEU A 366 5.53 20.17 13.15
CA LEU A 366 5.61 21.59 12.78
C LEU A 366 4.22 22.23 12.67
N ASP A 367 3.20 21.46 12.31
CA ASP A 367 1.80 21.93 12.26
C ASP A 367 1.22 22.23 13.66
N LEU A 368 1.87 21.73 14.73
CA LEU A 368 1.44 21.89 16.13
C LEU A 368 2.05 23.10 16.84
N ASP A 369 2.64 24.06 16.11
CA ASP A 369 3.33 25.24 16.65
C ASP A 369 4.32 24.92 17.81
N PRO A 370 5.33 24.08 17.55
CA PRO A 370 6.22 23.57 18.59
C PRO A 370 7.15 24.65 19.16
N SER A 371 7.76 24.35 20.30
CA SER A 371 8.90 25.12 20.83
C SER A 371 10.01 25.28 19.78
N SER A 372 10.84 26.32 19.90
CA SER A 372 11.94 26.57 18.97
C SER A 372 12.90 25.38 18.86
N GLU A 373 13.15 24.68 19.97
CA GLU A 373 13.97 23.47 20.02
C GLU A 373 13.31 22.30 19.29
N THR A 374 12.03 22.01 19.58
CA THR A 374 11.28 20.92 18.93
C THR A 374 11.15 21.20 17.42
N ALA A 375 10.90 22.45 17.02
CA ALA A 375 10.87 22.88 15.62
C ALA A 375 12.22 22.65 14.91
N ALA A 376 13.33 23.00 15.56
CA ALA A 376 14.67 22.82 15.01
C ALA A 376 14.98 21.33 14.78
N ARG A 377 14.62 20.46 15.74
CA ARG A 377 14.77 19.00 15.60
C ARG A 377 13.92 18.44 14.46
N ALA A 378 12.67 18.89 14.33
CA ALA A 378 11.80 18.47 13.23
C ALA A 378 12.37 18.85 11.86
N ARG A 379 12.84 20.10 11.70
CA ARG A 379 13.47 20.58 10.47
C ARG A 379 14.76 19.83 10.14
N ALA A 380 15.62 19.57 11.13
CA ALA A 380 16.81 18.75 10.94
C ALA A 380 16.47 17.33 10.46
N GLY A 381 15.39 16.74 10.97
CA GLY A 381 14.85 15.47 10.49
C GLY A 381 14.41 15.53 9.02
N LEU A 382 13.67 16.57 8.63
CA LEU A 382 13.26 16.79 7.24
C LEU A 382 14.46 16.99 6.29
N ASP A 383 15.46 17.76 6.70
CA ASP A 383 16.69 17.96 5.92
C ASP A 383 17.46 16.65 5.75
N ALA A 384 17.55 15.83 6.78
CA ALA A 384 18.15 14.50 6.70
C ALA A 384 17.39 13.57 5.74
N ILE A 385 16.06 13.66 5.70
CA ILE A 385 15.21 12.92 4.75
C ILE A 385 15.44 13.42 3.32
N ALA A 386 15.52 14.74 3.13
CA ALA A 386 15.79 15.37 1.84
C ALA A 386 17.14 14.91 1.25
N ALA A 387 18.17 14.79 2.09
CA ALA A 387 19.48 14.30 1.68
C ALA A 387 19.47 12.84 1.19
N ARG A 388 18.51 12.02 1.67
CA ARG A 388 18.38 10.58 1.33
C ARG A 388 17.48 10.30 0.11
N GLN A 389 16.93 11.33 -0.52
CA GLN A 389 15.99 11.16 -1.64
C GLN A 389 16.64 10.51 -2.86
N LYS A 390 15.89 9.61 -3.52
CA LYS A 390 16.27 9.01 -4.80
C LYS A 390 16.45 10.07 -5.88
N PHE A 391 15.57 11.06 -5.89
CA PHE A 391 15.60 12.20 -6.80
C PHE A 391 15.76 13.50 -6.01
N GLN A 392 16.97 14.03 -5.95
CA GLN A 392 17.25 15.37 -5.41
C GLN A 392 16.74 16.40 -6.41
N ILE A 393 15.71 17.16 -6.05
CA ILE A 393 15.30 18.35 -6.81
C ILE A 393 16.00 19.52 -6.14
N GLY A 394 16.78 20.30 -6.92
CA GLY A 394 17.32 21.57 -6.44
C GLY A 394 16.17 22.43 -5.95
N ARG A 395 16.30 23.06 -4.77
CA ARG A 395 15.30 24.01 -4.28
C ARG A 395 14.90 24.94 -5.44
N PRO A 396 13.60 25.15 -5.71
CA PRO A 396 13.22 26.20 -6.65
C PRO A 396 13.93 27.47 -6.19
N ARG A 397 14.76 28.05 -7.07
CA ARG A 397 15.33 29.36 -6.81
C ARG A 397 14.11 30.28 -6.68
N GLY A 398 13.96 30.84 -5.48
CA GLY A 398 12.85 31.72 -5.13
C GLY A 398 12.78 32.95 -6.01
#